data_AF-Q24C23-F1
#
_entry.id   AF-Q24C23-F1
#
_cell.length_a   1.000
_cell.length_b   1.000
_cell.length_c   1.000
_cell.angle_alpha   90.00
_cell.angle_beta   90.00
_cell.angle_gamma   90.00
#
_symmetry.space_group_name_H-M   'P 1'
#
loop_
_entity.id
_entity.type
_entity.pdbx_description
1 polymer ?
#
loop_
_entity_poly.entity_id
_entity_poly.type
_entity_poly.pdbx_seq_one_letter_code
_entity_poly.pdbx_strand_id
1 'polypeptide(L)'
;MFRKIINKTINKGYDAQNCEICKKNLSFFKLKRIHKCKRCLRFVCADCGSQKAIIPGYDVKPNEPHRICNICHRELDIQIKIIKCNDLCWNQNSYISERWRNSINLYQLEKKKTAFQSFSYYEYLEQYAKNKENYESEIEIITKDVDLGRSDSQVFNYSSRQFIEQLQEGQSVESVRQNIKNVLIALVVKYPYLGYCQGMNYLAVVLLCFTNEEVAFQLYCHLIDNILPDKYYQKNGKGSGLIGFMAECYVLRNLIPSYFEDQDEINHFQTFLEMQCPNYLLTLLINTLNVTCVFHVWDLMFMENSIIPFERCIISMIQINKEHILDYFKNPNVSDAILRNTTYDELKAKMNFSICEEKRIALMEQFYQEFSDKWTKDNSNIHYQLKKITKFSIDEIKQIQKQFNKLLETKYPQDQQQENQNVEESNSPPKETEMTRPKSESKKFQKRGISKQEFVNLMIKFNQEYQAEHKIIIKNEQLQKIFELFIEVEGGVLDFREFLCCMSIVTRGDVKEKLEMFFYIFDANKKQYLSKNEFFFLIDTLIHSIAVIEKNKNLKENACQFLISLEDEYMNKEKISLSDFLLLLSSPFIQELSYIQQAEQSRNTVQVMFLNLKTLYD
;
A
#
# COMPACT_ATOMS: atom_id res chain seq x y z
N MET A 1 -29.83 -5.38 17.13
CA MET A 1 -30.32 -3.98 17.12
C MET A 1 -30.06 -3.28 15.77
N PHE A 2 -28.88 -3.44 15.13
CA PHE A 2 -28.54 -2.89 13.80
C PHE A 2 -29.49 -3.32 12.65
N ARG A 3 -29.91 -4.60 12.57
CA ARG A 3 -30.94 -5.05 11.60
C ARG A 3 -32.29 -4.33 11.74
N LYS A 4 -32.65 -3.88 12.95
CA LYS A 4 -33.90 -3.12 13.20
C LYS A 4 -33.78 -1.65 12.83
N ILE A 5 -32.58 -1.08 12.82
CA ILE A 5 -32.33 0.32 12.41
C ILE A 5 -32.31 0.40 10.88
N ILE A 6 -31.62 -0.51 10.19
CA ILE A 6 -31.63 -0.61 8.72
C ILE A 6 -33.06 -0.85 8.19
N ASN A 7 -33.81 -1.77 8.80
CA ASN A 7 -35.21 -2.01 8.41
C ASN A 7 -36.18 -0.86 8.78
N LYS A 8 -35.85 -0.01 9.77
CA LYS A 8 -36.67 1.18 10.09
C LYS A 8 -36.39 2.36 9.15
N THR A 9 -35.17 2.50 8.63
CA THR A 9 -34.84 3.53 7.64
C THR A 9 -35.28 3.14 6.22
N ILE A 10 -35.22 1.84 5.87
CA ILE A 10 -35.64 1.32 4.55
C ILE A 10 -37.17 1.33 4.35
N ASN A 11 -37.96 1.32 5.44
CA ASN A 11 -39.43 1.27 5.39
C ASN A 11 -40.12 2.62 5.59
N LYS A 12 -39.38 3.74 5.75
CA LYS A 12 -39.97 5.05 5.45
C LYS A 12 -39.99 5.17 3.94
N GLY A 13 -41.14 4.88 3.34
CA GLY A 13 -41.36 5.07 1.92
C GLY A 13 -41.00 6.50 1.54
N TYR A 14 -39.83 6.67 0.91
CA TYR A 14 -39.69 7.73 -0.06
C TYR A 14 -40.70 7.39 -1.15
N ASP A 15 -41.76 8.18 -1.24
CA ASP A 15 -42.58 8.22 -2.44
C ASP A 15 -41.65 8.62 -3.58
N ALA A 16 -41.05 7.62 -4.24
CA ALA A 16 -40.24 7.83 -5.42
C ALA A 16 -41.19 8.38 -6.49
N GLN A 17 -41.23 9.70 -6.62
CA GLN A 17 -42.13 10.37 -7.55
C GLN A 17 -41.76 10.08 -9.00
N ASN A 18 -40.52 9.66 -9.27
CA ASN A 18 -39.99 9.37 -10.60
C ASN A 18 -39.28 8.01 -10.64
N CYS A 19 -39.34 7.34 -11.80
CA CYS A 19 -38.55 6.15 -12.08
C CYS A 19 -37.05 6.50 -12.02
N GLU A 20 -36.27 5.76 -11.24
CA GLU A 20 -34.84 6.04 -11.07
C GLU A 20 -34.02 5.82 -12.36
N ILE A 21 -34.56 5.06 -13.32
CA ILE A 21 -33.93 4.77 -14.63
C ILE A 21 -34.37 5.78 -15.69
N CYS A 22 -35.66 5.79 -16.06
CA CYS A 22 -36.14 6.61 -17.19
C CYS A 22 -36.69 7.98 -16.78
N LYS A 23 -36.59 8.34 -15.49
CA LYS A 23 -37.06 9.61 -14.89
C LYS A 23 -38.55 9.93 -15.06
N LYS A 24 -39.34 9.04 -15.69
CA LYS A 24 -40.81 9.18 -15.83
C LYS A 24 -41.48 9.30 -14.46
N ASN A 25 -42.40 10.24 -14.33
CA ASN A 25 -43.20 10.42 -13.13
C ASN A 25 -44.11 9.19 -12.87
N LEU A 26 -44.04 8.67 -11.65
CA LEU A 26 -44.73 7.48 -11.17
C LEU A 26 -46.06 7.82 -10.46
N SER A 27 -46.30 9.08 -10.08
CA SER A 27 -47.52 9.52 -9.37
C SER A 27 -48.69 9.87 -10.30
N PHE A 28 -48.43 10.22 -11.56
CA PHE A 28 -49.47 10.66 -12.51
C PHE A 28 -50.37 9.52 -13.05
N PHE A 29 -49.92 8.27 -12.99
CA PHE A 29 -50.70 7.11 -13.43
C PHE A 29 -51.07 6.24 -12.22
N LYS A 30 -52.22 6.51 -11.59
CA LYS A 30 -52.81 5.68 -10.50
C LYS A 30 -53.00 4.18 -10.83
N LEU A 31 -52.61 3.73 -12.04
CA LEU A 31 -52.76 2.36 -12.54
C LEU A 31 -51.44 1.60 -12.82
N LYS A 32 -50.24 2.23 -12.77
CA LYS A 32 -48.96 1.50 -12.89
C LYS A 32 -48.30 1.35 -11.51
N ARG A 33 -48.36 0.15 -10.94
CA ARG A 33 -47.70 -0.21 -9.66
C ARG A 33 -46.22 0.19 -9.70
N ILE A 34 -45.75 0.89 -8.67
CA ILE A 34 -44.32 1.15 -8.48
C ILE A 34 -43.62 -0.18 -8.20
N HIS A 35 -42.47 -0.42 -8.81
CA HIS A 35 -41.70 -1.65 -8.61
C HIS A 35 -40.35 -1.36 -8.00
N LYS A 36 -40.02 -2.09 -6.93
CA LYS A 36 -38.69 -2.07 -6.34
C LYS A 36 -37.88 -3.24 -6.87
N CYS A 37 -36.78 -2.96 -7.56
CA CYS A 37 -35.87 -3.99 -8.06
C CYS A 37 -35.37 -4.85 -6.90
N LYS A 38 -35.46 -6.17 -6.99
CA LYS A 38 -35.00 -7.06 -5.91
C LYS A 38 -33.48 -7.18 -5.77
N ARG A 39 -32.73 -6.78 -6.81
CA ARG A 39 -31.27 -6.83 -6.85
C ARG A 39 -30.62 -5.53 -6.35
N CYS A 40 -30.85 -4.41 -7.05
CA CYS A 40 -30.26 -3.10 -6.70
C CYS A 40 -31.17 -2.16 -5.91
N LEU A 41 -32.37 -2.61 -5.50
CA LEU A 41 -33.33 -1.85 -4.70
C LEU A 41 -33.89 -0.56 -5.32
N ARG A 42 -33.56 -0.25 -6.58
CA ARG A 42 -34.10 0.91 -7.32
C ARG A 42 -35.62 0.88 -7.43
N PHE A 43 -36.26 2.04 -7.29
CA PHE A 43 -37.66 2.23 -7.65
C PHE A 43 -37.79 2.52 -9.16
N VAL A 44 -38.51 1.65 -9.88
CA VAL A 44 -38.64 1.69 -11.33
C VAL A 44 -40.09 1.56 -11.78
N CYS A 45 -40.39 2.12 -12.96
CA CYS A 45 -41.70 1.92 -13.60
C CYS A 45 -41.86 0.47 -14.10
N ALA A 46 -43.09 0.11 -14.50
CA ALA A 46 -43.40 -1.22 -15.02
C ALA A 46 -42.49 -1.65 -16.18
N ASP A 47 -42.22 -0.74 -17.11
CA ASP A 47 -41.44 -1.01 -18.33
C ASP A 47 -39.95 -1.23 -18.01
N CYS A 48 -39.39 -0.43 -17.10
CA CYS A 48 -38.00 -0.51 -16.64
C CYS A 48 -37.72 -1.66 -15.65
N GLY A 49 -38.78 -2.28 -15.11
CA GLY A 49 -38.71 -3.43 -14.23
C GLY A 49 -39.39 -4.66 -14.82
N SER A 50 -39.55 -4.77 -16.14
CA SER A 50 -40.35 -5.84 -16.76
C SER A 50 -39.72 -7.23 -16.62
N GLN A 51 -38.42 -7.30 -16.31
CA GLN A 51 -37.65 -8.52 -16.28
C GLN A 51 -37.77 -9.29 -14.95
N LYS A 52 -37.53 -10.61 -15.03
CA LYS A 52 -37.40 -11.49 -13.87
C LYS A 52 -36.15 -12.35 -13.99
N ALA A 53 -35.44 -12.54 -12.89
CA ALA A 53 -34.29 -13.45 -12.84
C ALA A 53 -34.20 -14.14 -11.48
N ILE A 54 -33.60 -15.32 -11.46
CA ILE A 54 -33.14 -15.96 -10.22
C ILE A 54 -31.92 -15.17 -9.73
N ILE A 55 -31.88 -14.86 -8.45
CA ILE A 55 -30.78 -14.10 -7.82
C ILE A 55 -30.11 -15.04 -6.81
N PRO A 56 -29.00 -15.71 -7.16
CA PRO A 56 -28.17 -16.46 -6.24
C PRO A 56 -27.93 -15.71 -4.92
N GLY A 57 -28.05 -16.47 -3.83
CA GLY A 57 -28.01 -16.03 -2.43
C GLY A 57 -28.99 -14.93 -2.03
N TYR A 58 -30.07 -14.72 -2.78
CA TYR A 58 -31.22 -13.99 -2.27
C TYR A 58 -32.00 -14.86 -1.26
N ASP A 59 -31.94 -14.50 0.02
CA ASP A 59 -32.44 -15.30 1.16
C ASP A 59 -33.96 -15.63 1.11
N VAL A 60 -34.74 -14.96 0.25
CA VAL A 60 -36.19 -15.15 0.14
C VAL A 60 -36.52 -15.86 -1.17
N LYS A 61 -36.90 -17.14 -1.08
CA LYS A 61 -37.26 -17.99 -2.25
C LYS A 61 -36.12 -17.99 -3.29
N PRO A 62 -34.95 -18.60 -2.97
CA PRO A 62 -33.74 -18.49 -3.77
C PRO A 62 -33.86 -19.09 -5.17
N ASN A 63 -34.79 -20.01 -5.38
CA ASN A 63 -35.00 -20.70 -6.67
C ASN A 63 -36.15 -20.11 -7.50
N GLU A 64 -36.78 -19.01 -7.05
CA GLU A 64 -37.87 -18.37 -7.78
C GLU A 64 -37.39 -17.12 -8.53
N PRO A 65 -37.87 -16.87 -9.77
CA PRO A 65 -37.55 -15.64 -10.49
C PRO A 65 -38.14 -14.40 -9.80
N HIS A 66 -37.27 -13.48 -9.41
CA HIS A 66 -37.61 -12.21 -8.79
C HIS A 66 -37.61 -11.07 -9.81
N ARG A 67 -38.49 -10.10 -9.60
CA ARG A 67 -38.57 -8.92 -10.47
C ARG A 67 -37.33 -8.02 -10.28
N ILE A 68 -36.65 -7.72 -11.38
CA ILE A 68 -35.46 -6.87 -11.40
C ILE A 68 -35.57 -5.79 -12.47
N CYS A 69 -34.74 -4.75 -12.35
CA CYS A 69 -34.67 -3.70 -13.37
C CYS A 69 -33.87 -4.14 -14.60
N ASN A 70 -34.12 -3.48 -15.74
CA ASN A 70 -33.48 -3.82 -17.01
C ASN A 70 -31.94 -3.70 -16.95
N ILE A 71 -31.41 -2.74 -16.19
CA ILE A 71 -29.96 -2.59 -15.98
C ILE A 71 -29.40 -3.80 -15.25
N CYS A 72 -30.03 -4.20 -14.13
CA CYS A 72 -29.62 -5.39 -13.39
C CYS A 72 -29.73 -6.66 -14.22
N HIS A 73 -30.76 -6.81 -15.05
CA HIS A 73 -30.90 -7.97 -15.92
C HIS A 73 -29.77 -8.04 -16.95
N ARG A 74 -29.48 -6.94 -17.64
CA ARG A 74 -28.38 -6.88 -18.62
C ARG A 74 -27.03 -7.23 -17.99
N GLU A 75 -26.76 -6.71 -16.80
CA GLU A 75 -25.53 -7.02 -16.08
C GLU A 75 -25.46 -8.51 -15.68
N LEU A 76 -26.58 -9.13 -15.28
CA LEU A 76 -26.62 -10.58 -15.02
C LEU A 76 -26.33 -11.41 -16.25
N ASP A 77 -26.88 -11.02 -17.40
CA ASP A 77 -26.57 -11.69 -18.67
C ASP A 77 -25.07 -11.61 -18.98
N ILE A 78 -24.42 -10.48 -18.68
CA ILE A 78 -22.97 -10.31 -18.83
C ILE A 78 -22.21 -11.20 -17.85
N GLN A 79 -22.59 -11.23 -16.56
CA GLN A 79 -21.94 -12.10 -15.56
C GLN A 79 -22.02 -13.57 -15.95
N ILE A 80 -23.21 -14.05 -16.34
CA ILE A 80 -23.42 -15.45 -16.76
C ILE A 80 -22.55 -15.79 -17.98
N LYS A 81 -22.46 -14.87 -18.95
CA LYS A 81 -21.58 -15.06 -20.12
C LYS A 81 -20.11 -15.11 -19.72
N ILE A 82 -19.67 -14.23 -18.83
CA ILE A 82 -18.28 -14.22 -18.34
C ILE A 82 -17.94 -15.54 -17.64
N ILE A 83 -18.80 -16.02 -16.74
CA ILE A 83 -18.59 -17.28 -16.02
C ILE A 83 -18.47 -18.44 -17.01
N LYS A 84 -19.44 -18.59 -17.92
CA LYS A 84 -19.48 -19.72 -18.85
C LYS A 84 -18.37 -19.69 -19.90
N CYS A 85 -18.10 -18.53 -20.49
CA CYS A 85 -17.11 -18.42 -21.56
C CYS A 85 -15.67 -18.52 -21.07
N ASN A 86 -15.43 -18.34 -19.76
CA ASN A 86 -14.08 -18.38 -19.19
C ASN A 86 -13.86 -19.55 -18.23
N ASP A 87 -14.84 -20.45 -18.08
CA ASP A 87 -14.80 -21.59 -17.15
C ASP A 87 -14.47 -21.15 -15.71
N LEU A 88 -15.20 -20.16 -15.22
CA LEU A 88 -14.99 -19.64 -13.86
C LEU A 88 -15.59 -20.58 -12.82
N CYS A 89 -14.76 -20.98 -11.86
CA CYS A 89 -15.16 -21.70 -10.67
C CYS A 89 -14.27 -21.26 -9.49
N TRP A 90 -14.81 -21.27 -8.27
CA TRP A 90 -14.04 -20.93 -7.08
C TRP A 90 -12.81 -21.82 -6.93
N ASN A 91 -11.65 -21.21 -6.68
CA ASN A 91 -10.38 -21.90 -6.46
C ASN A 91 -9.97 -22.83 -7.63
N GLN A 92 -10.26 -22.43 -8.86
CA GLN A 92 -9.88 -23.16 -10.07
C GLN A 92 -9.32 -22.20 -11.13
N ASN A 93 -8.32 -22.66 -11.89
CA ASN A 93 -7.77 -21.88 -12.99
C ASN A 93 -8.78 -21.78 -14.14
N SER A 94 -8.91 -20.56 -14.65
CA SER A 94 -9.78 -20.17 -15.78
C SER A 94 -8.98 -19.74 -17.00
N TYR A 95 -9.64 -19.58 -18.15
CA TYR A 95 -9.02 -18.96 -19.34
C TYR A 95 -8.54 -17.53 -19.08
N ILE A 96 -9.19 -16.79 -18.17
CA ILE A 96 -8.74 -15.45 -17.74
C ILE A 96 -7.43 -15.55 -16.97
N SER A 97 -7.32 -16.51 -16.04
CA SER A 97 -6.09 -16.71 -15.27
C SER A 97 -4.90 -17.10 -16.14
N GLU A 98 -5.12 -17.91 -17.18
CA GLU A 98 -4.10 -18.24 -18.17
C GLU A 98 -3.63 -17.02 -18.94
N ARG A 99 -4.59 -16.20 -19.40
CA ARG A 99 -4.29 -14.96 -20.11
C ARG A 99 -3.49 -13.98 -19.25
N TRP A 100 -3.88 -13.78 -17.99
CA TRP A 100 -3.14 -12.91 -17.06
C TRP A 100 -1.73 -13.43 -16.79
N ARG A 101 -1.57 -14.74 -16.53
CA ARG A 101 -0.24 -15.35 -16.37
C ARG A 101 0.64 -15.17 -17.60
N ASN A 102 0.09 -15.33 -18.79
CA ASN A 102 0.84 -15.12 -20.03
C ASN A 102 1.30 -13.68 -20.20
N SER A 103 0.45 -12.69 -19.88
CA SER A 103 0.83 -11.27 -19.86
C SER A 103 2.02 -11.01 -18.94
N ILE A 104 1.96 -11.56 -17.72
CA ILE A 104 3.01 -11.41 -16.71
C ILE A 104 4.32 -12.04 -17.16
N ASN A 105 4.26 -13.26 -17.72
CA ASN A 105 5.44 -13.95 -18.23
C ASN A 105 6.13 -13.14 -19.33
N LEU A 106 5.36 -12.58 -20.27
CA LEU A 106 5.90 -11.72 -21.32
C LEU A 106 6.56 -10.46 -20.74
N TYR A 107 5.90 -9.78 -19.81
CA TYR A 107 6.44 -8.61 -19.12
C TYR A 107 7.78 -8.91 -18.40
N GLN A 108 7.86 -10.06 -17.72
CA GLN A 108 9.08 -10.47 -17.03
C GLN A 108 10.24 -10.74 -18.00
N LEU A 109 9.97 -11.35 -19.15
CA LEU A 109 10.96 -11.59 -20.20
C LEU A 109 11.51 -10.28 -20.77
N GLU A 110 10.64 -9.29 -21.01
CA GLU A 110 11.02 -7.98 -21.55
C GLU A 110 11.95 -7.21 -20.59
N LYS A 111 11.70 -7.26 -19.29
CA LYS A 111 12.47 -6.48 -18.30
C LYS A 111 13.86 -7.06 -17.97
N LYS A 112 14.33 -8.12 -18.63
CA LYS A 112 15.64 -8.79 -18.38
C LYS A 112 15.93 -9.03 -16.88
N LYS A 113 14.90 -9.13 -16.03
CA LYS A 113 15.10 -9.57 -14.65
C LYS A 113 15.61 -10.99 -14.75
N THR A 114 16.80 -11.24 -14.20
CA THR A 114 17.37 -12.58 -14.03
C THR A 114 16.28 -13.54 -13.54
N ALA A 115 16.28 -14.76 -14.09
CA ALA A 115 15.27 -15.80 -13.83
C ALA A 115 14.77 -15.73 -12.38
N PHE A 116 13.48 -15.43 -12.21
CA PHE A 116 12.81 -15.47 -10.93
C PHE A 116 13.13 -16.82 -10.28
N GLN A 117 13.75 -16.79 -9.11
CA GLN A 117 14.02 -18.02 -8.38
C GLN A 117 12.67 -18.63 -8.02
N SER A 118 12.49 -19.91 -8.31
CA SER A 118 11.23 -20.65 -8.33
C SER A 118 10.59 -20.85 -6.95
N PHE A 119 10.44 -19.80 -6.16
CA PHE A 119 9.76 -19.94 -4.88
C PHE A 119 8.28 -20.18 -5.13
N SER A 120 7.83 -21.36 -4.74
CA SER A 120 6.45 -21.81 -4.95
C SER A 120 5.57 -21.35 -3.81
N TYR A 121 4.29 -21.16 -4.12
CA TYR A 121 3.24 -20.89 -3.13
C TYR A 121 3.30 -21.86 -1.92
N TYR A 122 3.55 -23.14 -2.18
CA TYR A 122 3.57 -24.18 -1.15
C TYR A 122 4.75 -24.07 -0.18
N GLU A 123 5.91 -23.58 -0.65
CA GLU A 123 7.08 -23.39 0.21
C GLU A 123 6.81 -22.34 1.29
N TYR A 124 6.07 -21.27 0.96
CA TYR A 124 5.69 -20.25 1.94
C TYR A 124 4.71 -20.79 2.99
N LEU A 125 3.78 -21.66 2.60
CA LEU A 125 2.90 -22.33 3.55
C LEU A 125 3.68 -23.30 4.46
N GLU A 126 4.66 -24.02 3.91
CA GLU A 126 5.51 -24.92 4.69
C GLU A 126 6.41 -24.14 5.67
N GLN A 127 6.97 -23.01 5.23
CA GLN A 127 7.75 -22.12 6.08
C GLN A 127 6.91 -21.58 7.25
N TYR A 128 5.66 -21.18 6.97
CA TYR A 128 4.70 -20.81 8.00
C TYR A 128 4.44 -21.95 8.97
N ALA A 129 4.18 -23.17 8.45
CA ALA A 129 3.90 -24.33 9.29
C ALA A 129 5.03 -24.64 10.28
N LYS A 130 6.30 -24.43 9.87
CA LYS A 130 7.49 -24.62 10.71
C LYS A 130 7.72 -23.49 11.72
N ASN A 131 7.29 -22.26 11.43
CA ASN A 131 7.64 -21.07 12.19
C ASN A 131 6.43 -20.18 12.52
N LYS A 132 5.33 -20.77 12.99
CA LYS A 132 4.05 -20.05 13.20
C LYS A 132 4.17 -18.86 14.14
N GLU A 133 4.99 -18.98 15.18
CA GLU A 133 5.21 -17.97 16.22
C GLU A 133 5.68 -16.63 15.64
N ASN A 134 6.43 -16.65 14.54
CA ASN A 134 6.98 -15.46 13.90
C ASN A 134 5.93 -14.58 13.22
N TYR A 135 4.73 -15.11 12.99
CA TYR A 135 3.66 -14.44 12.26
C TYR A 135 2.36 -14.32 13.08
N GLU A 136 2.41 -14.65 14.38
CA GLU A 136 1.21 -14.78 15.23
C GLU A 136 0.30 -13.55 15.15
N SER A 137 0.88 -12.34 15.17
CA SER A 137 0.12 -11.09 15.15
C SER A 137 -0.65 -10.87 13.84
N GLU A 138 -0.03 -11.14 12.69
CA GLU A 138 -0.66 -11.02 11.38
C GLU A 138 -1.72 -12.10 11.17
N ILE A 139 -1.42 -13.32 11.60
CA ILE A 139 -2.30 -14.48 11.45
C ILE A 139 -3.54 -14.35 12.32
N GLU A 140 -3.42 -13.80 13.52
CA GLU A 140 -4.57 -13.51 14.38
C GLU A 140 -5.52 -12.55 13.66
N ILE A 141 -5.00 -11.49 13.03
CA ILE A 141 -5.82 -10.52 12.29
C ILE A 141 -6.47 -11.17 11.06
N ILE A 142 -5.72 -11.95 10.27
CA ILE A 142 -6.24 -12.68 9.10
C ILE A 142 -7.36 -13.63 9.53
N THR A 143 -7.09 -14.45 10.55
CA THR A 143 -8.03 -15.44 11.08
C THR A 143 -9.29 -14.76 11.59
N LYS A 144 -9.14 -13.67 12.34
CA LYS A 144 -10.28 -12.87 12.82
C LYS A 144 -11.09 -12.27 11.69
N ASP A 145 -10.47 -11.72 10.66
CA ASP A 145 -11.21 -11.14 9.54
C ASP A 145 -11.93 -12.20 8.71
N VAL A 146 -11.27 -13.32 8.42
CA VAL A 146 -11.84 -14.38 7.59
C VAL A 146 -12.89 -15.21 8.36
N ASP A 147 -12.57 -15.67 9.57
CA ASP A 147 -13.46 -16.57 10.33
C ASP A 147 -14.68 -15.86 10.93
N LEU A 148 -14.62 -14.53 11.14
CA LEU A 148 -15.80 -13.72 11.47
C LEU A 148 -16.66 -13.36 10.25
N GLY A 149 -16.32 -13.89 9.06
CA GLY A 149 -17.10 -13.71 7.84
C GLY A 149 -16.95 -12.34 7.19
N ARG A 150 -15.89 -11.58 7.51
CA ARG A 150 -15.61 -10.29 6.85
C ARG A 150 -15.06 -10.45 5.43
N SER A 151 -14.98 -11.69 4.94
CA SER A 151 -14.62 -12.04 3.56
C SER A 151 -15.68 -12.93 2.92
N ASP A 152 -16.79 -13.19 3.61
CA ASP A 152 -17.88 -13.98 3.05
C ASP A 152 -18.63 -13.17 1.99
N SER A 153 -19.28 -13.84 1.05
CA SER A 153 -20.00 -13.18 -0.05
C SER A 153 -21.00 -12.11 0.42
N GLN A 154 -21.59 -12.23 1.61
CA GLN A 154 -22.62 -11.31 2.10
C GLN A 154 -22.09 -9.92 2.48
N VAL A 155 -20.78 -9.75 2.68
CA VAL A 155 -20.22 -8.42 2.93
C VAL A 155 -19.95 -7.64 1.65
N PHE A 156 -20.02 -8.31 0.50
CA PHE A 156 -19.85 -7.66 -0.79
C PHE A 156 -21.13 -6.99 -1.26
N ASN A 157 -20.98 -6.01 -2.16
CA ASN A 157 -22.13 -5.36 -2.78
C ASN A 157 -23.00 -6.37 -3.56
N TYR A 158 -24.24 -5.99 -3.90
CA TYR A 158 -25.22 -6.90 -4.51
C TYR A 158 -24.73 -7.56 -5.81
N SER A 159 -23.82 -6.93 -6.54
CA SER A 159 -23.31 -7.43 -7.81
C SER A 159 -22.22 -8.48 -7.57
N SER A 160 -21.23 -8.16 -6.73
CA SER A 160 -20.13 -9.06 -6.38
C SER A 160 -20.60 -10.23 -5.52
N ARG A 161 -21.50 -10.01 -4.55
CA ARG A 161 -22.07 -11.07 -3.70
C ARG A 161 -22.61 -12.22 -4.55
N GLN A 162 -23.47 -11.88 -5.51
CA GLN A 162 -24.15 -12.87 -6.34
C GLN A 162 -23.16 -13.64 -7.22
N PHE A 163 -22.19 -12.93 -7.80
CA PHE A 163 -21.14 -13.54 -8.63
C PHE A 163 -20.30 -14.53 -7.79
N ILE A 164 -19.89 -14.12 -6.59
CA ILE A 164 -19.10 -14.96 -5.67
C ILE A 164 -19.92 -16.18 -5.22
N GLU A 165 -21.18 -16.00 -4.81
CA GLU A 165 -22.05 -17.11 -4.39
C GLU A 165 -22.27 -18.14 -5.49
N GLN A 166 -22.38 -17.69 -6.74
CA GLN A 166 -22.51 -18.61 -7.88
C GLN A 166 -21.22 -19.41 -8.12
N LEU A 167 -20.05 -18.79 -7.97
CA LEU A 167 -18.77 -19.49 -8.14
C LEU A 167 -18.44 -20.44 -6.98
N GLN A 168 -18.95 -20.15 -5.79
CA GLN A 168 -18.78 -20.96 -4.58
C GLN A 168 -19.85 -22.06 -4.43
N GLU A 169 -20.69 -22.27 -5.44
CA GLU A 169 -21.72 -23.31 -5.40
C GLU A 169 -21.11 -24.69 -5.13
N GLY A 170 -21.64 -25.40 -4.13
CA GLY A 170 -21.13 -26.71 -3.69
C GLY A 170 -19.91 -26.67 -2.76
N GLN A 171 -19.34 -25.49 -2.46
CA GLN A 171 -18.24 -25.35 -1.50
C GLN A 171 -18.78 -25.17 -0.07
N SER A 172 -18.09 -25.75 0.92
CA SER A 172 -18.37 -25.43 2.32
C SER A 172 -17.76 -24.07 2.70
N VAL A 173 -18.36 -23.40 3.67
CA VAL A 173 -17.87 -22.11 4.18
C VAL A 173 -16.45 -22.26 4.74
N GLU A 174 -16.17 -23.39 5.39
CA GLU A 174 -14.85 -23.72 5.93
C GLU A 174 -13.79 -23.84 4.82
N SER A 175 -14.12 -24.52 3.72
CA SER A 175 -13.23 -24.67 2.56
C SER A 175 -12.91 -23.31 1.93
N VAL A 176 -13.94 -22.52 1.64
CA VAL A 176 -13.82 -21.16 1.07
C VAL A 176 -12.91 -20.29 1.94
N ARG A 177 -13.18 -20.24 3.24
CA ARG A 177 -12.39 -19.45 4.19
C ARG A 177 -10.96 -19.96 4.31
N GLN A 178 -10.75 -21.28 4.27
CA GLN A 178 -9.40 -21.83 4.28
C GLN A 178 -8.61 -21.42 3.04
N ASN A 179 -9.23 -21.40 1.86
CA ASN A 179 -8.54 -20.96 0.65
C ASN A 179 -8.08 -19.50 0.73
N ILE A 180 -8.96 -18.62 1.22
CA ILE A 180 -8.64 -17.21 1.44
C ILE A 180 -7.48 -17.07 2.43
N LYS A 181 -7.52 -17.80 3.55
CA LYS A 181 -6.45 -17.79 4.55
C LYS A 181 -5.13 -18.24 3.94
N ASN A 182 -5.09 -19.35 3.21
CA ASN A 182 -3.84 -19.87 2.66
C ASN A 182 -3.15 -18.84 1.73
N VAL A 183 -3.91 -18.17 0.86
CA VAL A 183 -3.35 -17.11 -0.02
C VAL A 183 -2.78 -15.94 0.79
N LEU A 184 -3.53 -15.45 1.79
CA LEU A 184 -3.09 -14.31 2.63
C LEU A 184 -1.88 -14.67 3.51
N ILE A 185 -1.85 -15.90 4.04
CA ILE A 185 -0.73 -16.41 4.84
C ILE A 185 0.54 -16.46 3.99
N ALA A 186 0.48 -17.08 2.81
CA ALA A 186 1.63 -17.13 1.90
C ALA A 186 2.12 -15.72 1.55
N LEU A 187 1.21 -14.76 1.37
CA LEU A 187 1.55 -13.37 1.08
C LEU A 187 2.27 -12.67 2.23
N VAL A 188 1.81 -12.83 3.47
CA VAL A 188 2.47 -12.24 4.65
C VAL A 188 3.83 -12.88 4.91
N VAL A 189 3.96 -14.19 4.70
CA VAL A 189 5.26 -14.89 4.81
C VAL A 189 6.23 -14.37 3.77
N LYS A 190 5.78 -14.18 2.52
CA LYS A 190 6.59 -13.61 1.45
C LYS A 190 6.93 -12.13 1.71
N TYR A 191 6.00 -11.34 2.23
CA TYR A 191 6.23 -9.91 2.47
C TYR A 191 6.00 -9.52 3.93
N PRO A 192 6.90 -9.89 4.86
CA PRO A 192 6.74 -9.59 6.29
C PRO A 192 6.59 -8.10 6.58
N TYR A 193 7.23 -7.25 5.76
CA TYR A 193 7.18 -5.78 5.88
C TYR A 193 5.84 -5.16 5.46
N LEU A 194 5.04 -5.83 4.61
CA LEU A 194 3.70 -5.39 4.28
C LEU A 194 2.75 -5.67 5.45
N GLY A 195 2.87 -6.87 6.02
CA GLY A 195 1.87 -7.45 6.92
C GLY A 195 0.48 -7.49 6.30
N TYR A 196 -0.55 -7.62 7.14
CA TYR A 196 -1.95 -7.60 6.69
C TYR A 196 -2.61 -6.23 6.90
N CYS A 197 -3.18 -5.68 5.83
CA CYS A 197 -3.99 -4.46 5.83
C CYS A 197 -5.46 -4.81 5.54
N GLN A 198 -6.40 -4.14 6.22
CA GLN A 198 -7.83 -4.35 6.01
C GLN A 198 -8.20 -4.04 4.55
N GLY A 199 -8.86 -4.98 3.88
CA GLY A 199 -9.20 -4.90 2.46
C GLY A 199 -8.43 -5.90 1.59
N MET A 200 -7.26 -6.37 2.04
CA MET A 200 -6.47 -7.40 1.32
C MET A 200 -7.22 -8.72 1.18
N ASN A 201 -8.06 -9.05 2.15
CA ASN A 201 -8.94 -10.21 2.10
C ASN A 201 -9.93 -10.16 0.92
N TYR A 202 -10.42 -8.98 0.55
CA TYR A 202 -11.29 -8.84 -0.62
C TYR A 202 -10.56 -9.12 -1.92
N LEU A 203 -9.29 -8.70 -2.03
CA LEU A 203 -8.46 -9.00 -3.20
C LEU A 203 -8.25 -10.50 -3.33
N ALA A 204 -7.96 -11.20 -2.24
CA ALA A 204 -7.83 -12.66 -2.23
C ALA A 204 -9.12 -13.36 -2.70
N VAL A 205 -10.29 -12.93 -2.20
CA VAL A 205 -11.59 -13.47 -2.65
C VAL A 205 -11.80 -13.27 -4.15
N VAL A 206 -11.54 -12.07 -4.66
CA VAL A 206 -11.74 -11.76 -6.08
C VAL A 206 -10.76 -12.56 -6.96
N LEU A 207 -9.49 -12.69 -6.57
CA LEU A 207 -8.53 -13.52 -7.31
C LEU A 207 -8.94 -14.99 -7.36
N LEU A 208 -9.39 -15.55 -6.23
CA LEU A 208 -9.88 -16.93 -6.13
C LEU A 208 -11.17 -17.20 -6.95
N CYS A 209 -11.88 -16.16 -7.39
CA CYS A 209 -12.98 -16.32 -8.34
C CYS A 209 -12.51 -16.68 -9.76
N PHE A 210 -11.24 -16.43 -10.09
CA PHE A 210 -10.68 -16.67 -11.42
C PHE A 210 -9.60 -17.74 -11.44
N THR A 211 -9.06 -18.12 -10.28
CA THR A 211 -7.78 -18.83 -10.16
C THR A 211 -7.83 -19.84 -9.02
N ASN A 212 -6.90 -20.80 -9.03
CA ASN A 212 -6.60 -21.57 -7.81
C ASN A 212 -5.72 -20.75 -6.84
N GLU A 213 -5.52 -21.24 -5.62
CA GLU A 213 -4.70 -20.58 -4.59
C GLU A 213 -3.30 -20.17 -5.05
N GLU A 214 -2.58 -21.07 -5.74
CA GLU A 214 -1.21 -20.82 -6.21
C GLU A 214 -1.16 -19.66 -7.20
N VAL A 215 -2.04 -19.68 -8.20
CA VAL A 215 -2.10 -18.63 -9.21
C VAL A 215 -2.63 -17.33 -8.62
N ALA A 216 -3.62 -17.39 -7.70
CA ALA A 216 -4.08 -16.22 -6.95
C ALA A 216 -2.91 -15.53 -6.25
N PHE A 217 -2.07 -16.31 -5.54
CA PHE A 217 -0.88 -15.81 -4.87
C PHE A 217 0.11 -15.17 -5.84
N GLN A 218 0.41 -15.80 -6.97
CA GLN A 218 1.32 -15.27 -7.99
C GLN A 218 0.82 -13.94 -8.58
N LEU A 219 -0.46 -13.86 -8.92
CA LEU A 219 -1.08 -12.64 -9.44
C LEU A 219 -1.09 -11.53 -8.38
N TYR A 220 -1.35 -11.86 -7.12
CA TYR A 220 -1.31 -10.88 -6.03
C TYR A 220 0.12 -10.34 -5.84
N CYS A 221 1.14 -11.20 -5.86
CA CYS A 221 2.53 -10.77 -5.84
C CYS A 221 2.86 -9.82 -7.00
N HIS A 222 2.43 -10.16 -8.21
CA HIS A 222 2.68 -9.32 -9.39
C HIS A 222 1.98 -7.96 -9.30
N LEU A 223 0.75 -7.94 -8.78
CA LEU A 223 0.00 -6.72 -8.53
C LEU A 223 0.78 -5.77 -7.60
N ILE A 224 1.35 -6.30 -6.51
CA ILE A 224 2.14 -5.53 -5.54
C ILE A 224 3.50 -5.10 -6.11
N ASP A 225 4.20 -6.00 -6.80
CA ASP A 225 5.60 -5.78 -7.20
C ASP A 225 5.74 -4.97 -8.50
N ASN A 226 4.74 -4.98 -9.37
CA ASN A 226 4.89 -4.45 -10.74
C ASN A 226 3.75 -3.54 -11.21
N ILE A 227 2.56 -3.59 -10.60
CA ILE A 227 1.40 -2.79 -11.04
C ILE A 227 1.15 -1.61 -10.10
N LEU A 228 1.06 -1.87 -8.79
CA LEU A 228 0.79 -0.85 -7.80
C LEU A 228 2.06 -0.03 -7.49
N PRO A 229 1.92 1.24 -7.08
CA PRO A 229 3.04 2.04 -6.59
C PRO A 229 3.80 1.34 -5.47
N ASP A 230 5.11 1.56 -5.41
CA ASP A 230 5.94 1.03 -4.34
C ASP A 230 5.38 1.39 -2.96
N LYS A 231 5.36 0.41 -2.06
CA LYS A 231 4.89 0.58 -0.67
C LYS A 231 3.42 0.92 -0.54
N TYR A 232 2.60 0.54 -1.54
CA TYR A 232 1.15 0.76 -1.53
C TYR A 232 0.45 0.25 -0.27
N TYR A 233 0.71 -1.00 0.11
CA TYR A 233 0.14 -1.65 1.29
C TYR A 233 1.12 -1.73 2.47
N GLN A 234 2.24 -1.01 2.42
CA GLN A 234 3.25 -1.12 3.47
C GLN A 234 2.72 -0.62 4.81
N LYS A 235 2.85 -1.43 5.86
CA LYS A 235 2.56 -1.03 7.25
C LYS A 235 3.43 0.16 7.67
N ASN A 236 3.00 0.88 8.70
CA ASN A 236 3.77 1.99 9.29
C ASN A 236 5.06 1.49 9.96
N GLY A 237 6.09 1.19 9.18
CA GLY A 237 7.48 1.03 9.61
C GLY A 237 8.26 2.27 9.19
N LYS A 238 8.98 2.93 10.12
CA LYS A 238 9.72 4.19 9.89
C LYS A 238 8.84 5.42 9.55
N GLY A 239 7.55 5.41 9.86
CA GLY A 239 6.69 6.61 9.80
C GLY A 239 6.13 7.00 8.44
N SER A 240 6.20 6.11 7.44
CA SER A 240 5.72 6.32 6.05
C SER A 240 4.85 5.18 5.53
N GLY A 241 4.10 4.49 6.40
CA GLY A 241 3.20 3.45 5.91
C GLY A 241 2.17 4.03 4.93
N LEU A 242 1.82 3.21 3.94
CA LEU A 242 0.93 3.56 2.83
C LEU A 242 1.42 4.75 1.98
N ILE A 243 2.73 5.07 1.96
CA ILE A 243 3.24 6.18 1.16
C ILE A 243 2.93 6.02 -0.34
N GLY A 244 3.01 4.81 -0.90
CA GLY A 244 2.62 4.54 -2.30
C GLY A 244 1.13 4.74 -2.54
N PHE A 245 0.28 4.37 -1.58
CA PHE A 245 -1.15 4.62 -1.62
C PHE A 245 -1.46 6.12 -1.55
N MET A 246 -0.77 6.87 -0.70
CA MET A 246 -0.92 8.33 -0.59
C MET A 246 -0.44 9.03 -1.87
N ALA A 247 0.64 8.54 -2.48
CA ALA A 247 1.12 9.02 -3.77
C ALA A 247 0.06 8.82 -4.86
N GLU A 248 -0.57 7.66 -4.90
CA GLU A 248 -1.67 7.39 -5.84
C GLU A 248 -2.88 8.29 -5.59
N CYS A 249 -3.25 8.55 -4.32
CA CYS A 249 -4.30 9.50 -3.98
C CYS A 249 -3.98 10.90 -4.52
N TYR A 250 -2.72 11.32 -4.37
CA TYR A 250 -2.24 12.61 -4.85
C TYR A 250 -2.29 12.70 -6.37
N VAL A 251 -1.80 11.67 -7.07
CA VAL A 251 -1.85 11.58 -8.54
C VAL A 251 -3.29 11.71 -9.03
N LEU A 252 -4.22 10.91 -8.50
CA LEU A 252 -5.63 10.95 -8.89
C LEU A 252 -6.26 12.34 -8.72
N ARG A 253 -6.05 12.98 -7.56
CA ARG A 253 -6.57 14.33 -7.29
C ARG A 253 -6.01 15.37 -8.27
N ASN A 254 -4.72 15.28 -8.59
CA ASN A 254 -4.05 16.25 -9.47
C ASN A 254 -4.19 15.92 -10.97
N LEU A 255 -4.75 14.76 -11.32
CA LEU A 255 -5.19 14.46 -12.68
C LEU A 255 -6.54 15.13 -13.02
N ILE A 256 -7.43 15.35 -12.04
CA ILE A 256 -8.78 15.92 -12.23
C ILE A 256 -8.82 17.18 -13.12
N PRO A 257 -7.96 18.20 -12.94
CA PRO A 257 -8.00 19.40 -13.78
C PRO A 257 -7.74 19.16 -15.27
N SER A 258 -7.28 17.96 -15.66
CA SER A 258 -7.07 17.59 -17.06
C SER A 258 -8.35 17.10 -17.75
N TYR A 259 -9.41 16.83 -16.98
CA TYR A 259 -10.61 16.12 -17.45
C TYR A 259 -11.93 16.85 -17.14
N PHE A 260 -11.85 17.96 -16.43
CA PHE A 260 -12.98 18.83 -16.08
C PHE A 260 -12.54 20.28 -16.29
N GLU A 261 -13.47 21.15 -16.71
CA GLU A 261 -13.17 22.54 -17.07
C GLU A 261 -13.59 23.53 -15.98
N ASP A 262 -14.68 23.23 -15.27
CA ASP A 262 -15.24 24.11 -14.24
C ASP A 262 -14.43 24.01 -12.94
N GLN A 263 -13.91 25.14 -12.46
CA GLN A 263 -13.02 25.18 -11.31
C GLN A 263 -13.72 24.81 -10.00
N ASP A 264 -14.99 25.17 -9.84
CA ASP A 264 -15.75 24.80 -8.65
C ASP A 264 -15.98 23.29 -8.62
N GLU A 265 -16.33 22.69 -9.76
CA GLU A 265 -16.46 21.24 -9.91
C GLU A 265 -15.14 20.52 -9.65
N ILE A 266 -14.02 21.01 -10.21
CA ILE A 266 -12.68 20.46 -9.98
C ILE A 266 -12.39 20.41 -8.47
N ASN A 267 -12.60 21.52 -7.77
CA ASN A 267 -12.38 21.60 -6.33
C ASN A 267 -13.26 20.59 -5.56
N HIS A 268 -14.53 20.44 -5.96
CA HIS A 268 -15.44 19.46 -5.37
C HIS A 268 -14.97 18.02 -5.61
N PHE A 269 -14.55 17.67 -6.84
CA PHE A 269 -14.07 16.31 -7.15
C PHE A 269 -12.76 15.98 -6.45
N GLN A 270 -11.84 16.94 -6.34
CA GLN A 270 -10.59 16.76 -5.59
C GLN A 270 -10.86 16.52 -4.11
N THR A 271 -11.81 17.26 -3.52
CA THR A 271 -12.24 17.08 -2.12
C THR A 271 -12.93 15.73 -1.94
N PHE A 272 -13.82 15.36 -2.87
CA PHE A 272 -14.49 14.05 -2.87
C PHE A 272 -13.49 12.90 -2.90
N LEU A 273 -12.49 12.95 -3.79
CA LEU A 273 -11.44 11.96 -3.88
C LEU A 273 -10.60 11.88 -2.61
N GLU A 274 -10.22 13.02 -2.02
CA GLU A 274 -9.48 13.03 -0.76
C GLU A 274 -10.17 12.24 0.35
N MET A 275 -11.50 12.34 0.42
CA MET A 275 -12.30 11.59 1.40
C MET A 275 -12.53 10.13 1.02
N GLN A 276 -12.69 9.82 -0.28
CA GLN A 276 -13.13 8.50 -0.74
C GLN A 276 -12.00 7.59 -1.23
N CYS A 277 -10.81 8.12 -1.47
CA CYS A 277 -9.66 7.33 -1.92
C CYS A 277 -9.40 6.10 -1.05
N PRO A 278 -9.45 6.12 0.30
CA PRO A 278 -9.30 4.91 1.09
C PRO A 278 -10.26 3.78 0.71
N ASN A 279 -11.52 4.12 0.39
CA ASN A 279 -12.52 3.13 -0.01
C ASN A 279 -12.20 2.52 -1.39
N TYR A 280 -11.73 3.34 -2.33
CA TYR A 280 -11.48 2.93 -3.71
C TYR A 280 -10.14 2.22 -3.88
N LEU A 281 -9.08 2.74 -3.26
CA LEU A 281 -7.70 2.33 -3.49
C LEU A 281 -7.33 1.10 -2.66
N LEU A 282 -7.67 1.06 -1.35
CA LEU A 282 -7.31 -0.09 -0.51
C LEU A 282 -7.91 -1.40 -1.01
N THR A 283 -9.10 -1.34 -1.58
CA THR A 283 -9.85 -2.51 -2.08
C THR A 283 -9.84 -2.62 -3.60
N LEU A 284 -9.10 -1.75 -4.31
CA LEU A 284 -9.05 -1.69 -5.77
C LEU A 284 -10.43 -1.76 -6.46
N LEU A 285 -11.31 -0.84 -6.05
CA LEU A 285 -12.71 -0.66 -6.50
C LEU A 285 -13.68 -1.78 -6.13
N ILE A 286 -13.23 -2.82 -5.42
CA ILE A 286 -14.12 -3.84 -4.87
C ILE A 286 -15.12 -3.16 -3.92
N ASN A 287 -16.38 -3.58 -3.99
CA ASN A 287 -17.51 -2.98 -3.28
C ASN A 287 -17.88 -1.54 -3.68
N THR A 288 -17.07 -0.86 -4.49
CA THR A 288 -17.38 0.46 -5.06
C THR A 288 -18.19 0.33 -6.35
N LEU A 289 -17.76 -0.56 -7.25
CA LEU A 289 -18.38 -0.78 -8.54
C LEU A 289 -19.01 -2.18 -8.62
N ASN A 290 -19.85 -2.37 -9.64
CA ASN A 290 -20.35 -3.71 -9.96
C ASN A 290 -19.20 -4.62 -10.40
N VAL A 291 -19.33 -5.93 -10.21
CA VAL A 291 -18.25 -6.89 -10.47
C VAL A 291 -17.81 -6.91 -11.93
N THR A 292 -18.70 -6.62 -12.87
CA THR A 292 -18.36 -6.58 -14.31
C THR A 292 -17.45 -5.40 -14.64
N CYS A 293 -17.62 -4.26 -13.97
CA CYS A 293 -16.73 -3.11 -14.06
C CYS A 293 -15.39 -3.40 -13.37
N VAL A 294 -15.41 -3.95 -12.14
CA VAL A 294 -14.17 -4.29 -11.41
C VAL A 294 -13.32 -5.26 -12.23
N PHE A 295 -13.92 -6.32 -12.77
CA PHE A 295 -13.20 -7.26 -13.62
C PHE A 295 -12.66 -6.57 -14.88
N HIS A 296 -13.45 -5.73 -15.57
CA HIS A 296 -12.93 -5.02 -16.74
C HIS A 296 -11.66 -4.22 -16.45
N VAL A 297 -11.63 -3.52 -15.32
CA VAL A 297 -10.48 -2.70 -14.89
C VAL A 297 -9.30 -3.60 -14.54
N TRP A 298 -9.51 -4.65 -13.75
CA TRP A 298 -8.46 -5.58 -13.36
C TRP A 298 -7.87 -6.32 -14.57
N ASP A 299 -8.71 -6.69 -15.55
CA ASP A 299 -8.26 -7.29 -16.79
C ASP A 299 -7.30 -6.36 -17.54
N LEU A 300 -7.67 -5.09 -17.68
CA LEU A 300 -6.79 -4.10 -18.29
C LEU A 300 -5.50 -3.88 -17.47
N MET A 301 -5.57 -3.84 -16.14
CA MET A 301 -4.38 -3.67 -15.29
C MET A 301 -3.37 -4.81 -15.48
N PHE A 302 -3.83 -6.06 -15.51
CA PHE A 302 -2.94 -7.22 -15.75
C PHE A 302 -2.45 -7.32 -17.19
N MET A 303 -3.26 -6.94 -18.17
CA MET A 303 -2.86 -6.95 -19.58
C MET A 303 -1.87 -5.82 -19.91
N GLU A 304 -2.06 -4.64 -19.34
CA GLU A 304 -1.18 -3.48 -19.53
C GLU A 304 0.00 -3.46 -18.54
N ASN A 305 0.00 -4.33 -17.52
CA ASN A 305 0.97 -4.32 -16.42
C ASN A 305 1.14 -2.93 -15.79
N SER A 306 0.02 -2.22 -15.61
CA SER A 306 0.00 -0.80 -15.23
C SER A 306 -1.23 -0.47 -14.39
N ILE A 307 -1.10 0.52 -13.50
CA ILE A 307 -2.21 1.08 -12.71
C ILE A 307 -3.05 2.08 -13.49
N ILE A 308 -2.61 2.57 -14.65
CA ILE A 308 -3.33 3.58 -15.45
C ILE A 308 -4.80 3.19 -15.77
N PRO A 309 -5.18 1.94 -16.06
CA PRO A 309 -6.59 1.55 -16.19
C PRO A 309 -7.45 1.84 -14.95
N PHE A 310 -6.86 1.71 -13.76
CA PHE A 310 -7.52 2.02 -12.49
C PHE A 310 -7.82 3.53 -12.39
N GLU A 311 -6.84 4.36 -12.73
CA GLU A 311 -6.99 5.82 -12.74
C GLU A 311 -8.03 6.28 -13.74
N ARG A 312 -7.99 5.71 -14.96
CA ARG A 312 -9.01 5.96 -16.00
C ARG A 312 -10.39 5.63 -15.50
N CYS A 313 -10.55 4.48 -14.81
CA CYS A 313 -11.82 4.08 -14.24
C CYS A 313 -12.35 5.08 -13.21
N ILE A 314 -11.52 5.57 -12.29
CA ILE A 314 -11.95 6.52 -11.26
C ILE A 314 -12.40 7.84 -11.90
N ILE A 315 -11.64 8.36 -12.86
CA ILE A 315 -12.00 9.59 -13.57
C ILE A 315 -13.32 9.40 -14.35
N SER A 316 -13.46 8.30 -15.09
CA SER A 316 -14.71 7.97 -15.79
C SER A 316 -15.90 7.80 -14.85
N MET A 317 -15.69 7.18 -13.69
CA MET A 317 -16.72 7.02 -12.66
C MET A 317 -17.21 8.38 -12.15
N ILE A 318 -16.30 9.35 -11.96
CA ILE A 318 -16.66 10.73 -11.59
C ILE A 318 -17.45 11.40 -12.72
N GLN A 319 -17.02 11.24 -13.98
CA GLN A 319 -17.74 11.79 -15.14
C GLN A 319 -19.17 11.24 -15.24
N ILE A 320 -19.38 9.95 -14.99
CA ILE A 320 -20.70 9.29 -15.03
C ILE A 320 -21.59 9.78 -13.89
N ASN A 321 -21.01 9.98 -12.70
CA ASN A 321 -21.75 10.30 -11.48
C ASN A 321 -21.64 11.77 -11.06
N LYS A 322 -21.28 12.64 -12.00
CA LYS A 322 -20.97 14.05 -11.79
C LYS A 322 -21.97 14.75 -10.87
N GLU A 323 -23.25 14.74 -11.24
CA GLU A 323 -24.32 15.40 -10.48
C GLU A 323 -24.45 14.86 -9.05
N HIS A 324 -24.34 13.54 -8.87
CA HIS A 324 -24.42 12.92 -7.55
C HIS A 324 -23.24 13.27 -6.67
N ILE A 325 -22.03 13.37 -7.24
CA ILE A 325 -20.82 13.71 -6.51
C ILE A 325 -20.79 15.19 -6.14
N LEU A 326 -21.28 16.08 -7.00
CA LEU A 326 -21.40 17.51 -6.67
C LEU A 326 -22.36 17.74 -5.48
N ASP A 327 -23.39 16.91 -5.34
CA ASP A 327 -24.30 16.93 -4.21
C ASP A 327 -23.86 16.08 -3.00
N TYR A 328 -22.63 15.55 -2.98
CA TYR A 328 -22.13 14.62 -1.96
C TYR A 328 -22.34 15.13 -0.52
N PHE A 329 -22.05 16.41 -0.26
CA PHE A 329 -22.23 17.00 1.07
C PHE A 329 -23.70 17.16 1.49
N LYS A 330 -24.63 17.12 0.54
CA LYS A 330 -26.08 17.22 0.78
C LYS A 330 -26.75 15.85 0.82
N ASN A 331 -26.17 14.83 0.19
CA ASN A 331 -26.75 13.51 0.06
C ASN A 331 -25.73 12.41 0.39
N PRO A 332 -25.80 11.76 1.57
CA PRO A 332 -24.82 10.75 1.98
C PRO A 332 -24.88 9.45 1.16
N ASN A 333 -25.84 9.28 0.23
CA ASN A 333 -26.03 8.05 -0.54
C ASN A 333 -25.25 8.01 -1.88
N VAL A 334 -24.19 8.80 -2.05
CA VAL A 334 -23.42 8.84 -3.31
C VAL A 334 -22.80 7.49 -3.66
N SER A 335 -22.31 6.72 -2.68
CA SER A 335 -21.73 5.40 -2.94
C SER A 335 -22.74 4.44 -3.59
N ASP A 336 -24.00 4.46 -3.11
CA ASP A 336 -25.10 3.68 -3.71
C ASP A 336 -25.47 4.20 -5.11
N ALA A 337 -25.33 5.50 -5.38
CA ALA A 337 -25.55 6.05 -6.71
C ALA A 337 -24.44 5.58 -7.66
N ILE A 338 -23.17 5.72 -7.27
CA ILE A 338 -21.99 5.28 -8.03
C ILE A 338 -22.12 3.80 -8.40
N LEU A 339 -22.37 2.93 -7.43
CA LEU A 339 -22.50 1.49 -7.65
C LEU A 339 -23.63 1.15 -8.63
N ARG A 340 -24.77 1.84 -8.53
CA ARG A 340 -25.96 1.53 -9.34
C ARG A 340 -25.88 2.15 -10.74
N ASN A 341 -25.34 3.34 -10.88
CA ASN A 341 -25.33 4.13 -12.11
C ASN A 341 -24.17 3.76 -13.03
N THR A 342 -23.01 3.37 -12.47
CA THR A 342 -21.84 3.01 -13.27
C THR A 342 -22.03 1.63 -13.89
N THR A 343 -22.49 1.57 -15.15
CA THR A 343 -22.66 0.31 -15.89
C THR A 343 -21.39 -0.08 -16.67
N TYR A 344 -21.21 -1.36 -16.98
CA TYR A 344 -20.06 -1.83 -17.76
C TYR A 344 -19.90 -1.10 -19.10
N ASP A 345 -21.00 -1.00 -19.86
CA ASP A 345 -20.95 -0.40 -21.20
C ASP A 345 -20.59 1.10 -21.15
N GLU A 346 -21.17 1.82 -20.19
CA GLU A 346 -20.92 3.25 -20.02
C GLU A 346 -19.50 3.52 -19.50
N LEU A 347 -19.04 2.75 -18.51
CA LEU A 347 -17.68 2.84 -17.99
C LEU A 347 -16.66 2.57 -19.10
N LYS A 348 -16.82 1.46 -19.84
CA LYS A 348 -15.94 1.10 -20.95
C LYS A 348 -15.88 2.20 -22.01
N ALA A 349 -17.02 2.80 -22.36
CA ALA A 349 -17.06 3.90 -23.32
C ALA A 349 -16.35 5.16 -22.79
N LYS A 350 -16.50 5.47 -21.49
CA LYS A 350 -15.89 6.64 -20.85
C LYS A 350 -14.40 6.48 -20.55
N MET A 351 -13.90 5.26 -20.40
CA MET A 351 -12.48 4.98 -20.16
C MET A 351 -11.59 5.12 -21.41
N ASN A 352 -12.18 5.43 -22.57
CA ASN A 352 -11.46 5.56 -23.83
C ASN A 352 -10.69 6.89 -23.97
N PHE A 353 -9.71 7.08 -23.10
CA PHE A 353 -8.72 8.15 -23.16
C PHE A 353 -7.38 7.66 -22.61
N SER A 354 -6.31 8.40 -22.87
CA SER A 354 -4.97 8.12 -22.36
C SER A 354 -4.61 9.06 -21.22
N ILE A 355 -3.95 8.54 -20.19
CA ILE A 355 -3.26 9.35 -19.18
C ILE A 355 -1.81 9.49 -19.63
N CYS A 356 -1.30 10.73 -19.67
CA CYS A 356 0.11 11.01 -19.98
C CYS A 356 1.00 10.46 -18.86
N GLU A 357 1.84 9.50 -19.20
CA GLU A 357 2.70 8.80 -18.25
C GLU A 357 3.76 9.73 -17.65
N GLU A 358 4.32 10.66 -18.45
CA GLU A 358 5.27 11.66 -17.96
C GLU A 358 4.63 12.58 -16.92
N LYS A 359 3.39 13.01 -17.16
CA LYS A 359 2.63 13.82 -16.18
C LYS A 359 2.36 13.02 -14.90
N ARG A 360 1.99 11.74 -15.04
CA ARG A 360 1.75 10.86 -13.89
C ARG A 360 3.02 10.71 -13.05
N ILE A 361 4.16 10.43 -13.68
CA ILE A 361 5.47 10.32 -13.02
C ILE A 361 5.82 11.65 -12.32
N ALA A 362 5.66 12.78 -13.01
CA ALA A 362 5.93 14.10 -12.43
C ALA A 362 5.05 14.40 -11.19
N LEU A 363 3.77 14.03 -11.20
CA LEU A 363 2.88 14.18 -10.04
C LEU A 363 3.31 13.27 -8.87
N MET A 364 3.75 12.05 -9.18
CA MET A 364 4.23 11.10 -8.18
C MET A 364 5.54 11.60 -7.54
N GLU A 365 6.46 12.11 -8.35
CA GLU A 365 7.68 12.78 -7.93
C GLU A 365 7.40 14.01 -7.06
N GLN A 366 6.46 14.85 -7.49
CA GLN A 366 6.02 16.03 -6.72
C GLN A 366 5.49 15.62 -5.34
N PHE A 367 4.64 14.60 -5.26
CA PHE A 367 4.16 14.08 -3.99
C PHE A 367 5.30 13.63 -3.07
N TYR A 368 6.25 12.84 -3.59
CA TYR A 368 7.36 12.36 -2.77
C TYR A 368 8.27 13.51 -2.29
N GLN A 369 8.42 14.57 -3.09
CA GLN A 369 9.13 15.77 -2.68
C GLN A 369 8.39 16.50 -1.55
N GLU A 370 7.10 16.80 -1.72
CA GLU A 370 6.29 17.44 -0.69
C GLU A 370 6.23 16.60 0.61
N PHE A 371 6.14 15.28 0.46
CA PHE A 371 6.15 14.33 1.57
C PHE A 371 7.49 14.33 2.30
N SER A 372 8.61 14.44 1.59
CA SER A 372 9.95 14.52 2.15
C SER A 372 10.15 15.86 2.89
N ASP A 373 9.79 16.97 2.25
CA ASP A 373 10.00 18.32 2.77
C ASP A 373 9.15 18.64 4.00
N LYS A 374 8.04 17.92 4.22
CA LYS A 374 7.29 18.12 5.47
C LYS A 374 8.14 17.80 6.70
N TRP A 375 9.06 16.82 6.62
CA TRP A 375 9.81 16.34 7.77
C TRP A 375 10.81 17.36 8.31
N THR A 376 11.18 18.39 7.54
CA THR A 376 12.07 19.47 7.97
C THR A 376 11.32 20.64 8.62
N LYS A 377 9.98 20.67 8.56
CA LYS A 377 9.16 21.73 9.15
C LYS A 377 9.16 21.64 10.68
N ASP A 378 9.30 22.78 11.34
CA ASP A 378 9.12 22.89 12.80
C ASP A 378 7.63 22.77 13.14
N ASN A 379 7.20 21.53 13.40
CA ASN A 379 5.81 21.18 13.62
C ASN A 379 5.70 20.14 14.74
N SER A 380 4.92 20.46 15.77
CA SER A 380 4.74 19.61 16.96
C SER A 380 4.20 18.22 16.64
N ASN A 381 3.32 18.09 15.63
CA ASN A 381 2.80 16.80 15.19
C ASN A 381 3.92 15.94 14.57
N ILE A 382 4.78 16.55 13.76
CA ILE A 382 5.92 15.87 13.13
C ILE A 382 6.91 15.38 14.18
N HIS A 383 7.25 16.22 15.16
CA HIS A 383 8.11 15.82 16.27
C HIS A 383 7.52 14.66 17.08
N TYR A 384 6.20 14.66 17.30
CA TYR A 384 5.51 13.58 17.99
C TYR A 384 5.51 12.28 17.16
N GLN A 385 5.32 12.36 15.84
CA GLN A 385 5.42 11.20 14.95
C GLN A 385 6.84 10.64 14.93
N LEU A 386 7.86 11.50 14.78
CA LEU A 386 9.27 11.11 14.82
C LEU A 386 9.64 10.48 16.17
N LYS A 387 9.14 11.02 17.29
CA LYS A 387 9.33 10.40 18.62
C LYS A 387 8.70 9.01 18.73
N LYS A 388 7.60 8.72 18.01
CA LYS A 388 6.98 7.39 18.03
C LYS A 388 7.78 6.33 17.28
N ILE A 389 8.51 6.73 16.25
CA ILE A 389 9.22 5.84 15.33
C ILE A 389 10.74 5.87 15.53
N THR A 390 11.23 6.74 16.41
CA THR A 390 12.64 6.87 16.77
C THR A 390 12.79 6.86 18.28
N LYS A 391 14.00 6.56 18.75
CA LYS A 391 14.36 6.55 20.17
C LYS A 391 14.79 7.93 20.67
N PHE A 392 14.53 9.00 19.93
CA PHE A 392 14.88 10.38 20.30
C PHE A 392 13.74 11.10 21.01
N SER A 393 14.07 11.94 21.99
CA SER A 393 13.13 12.86 22.61
C SER A 393 12.79 14.01 21.66
N ILE A 394 11.69 14.73 21.91
CA ILE A 394 11.29 15.88 21.07
C ILE A 394 12.38 16.97 21.05
N ASP A 395 13.03 17.23 22.19
CA ASP A 395 14.08 18.24 22.27
C ASP A 395 15.33 17.83 21.49
N GLU A 396 15.69 16.55 21.54
CA GLU A 396 16.77 15.99 20.72
C GLU A 396 16.44 16.11 19.22
N ILE A 397 15.21 15.75 18.83
CA ILE A 397 14.73 15.87 17.44
C ILE A 397 14.86 17.31 16.95
N LYS A 398 14.40 18.30 17.73
CA LYS A 398 14.50 19.72 17.38
C LYS A 398 15.94 20.18 17.18
N GLN A 399 16.86 19.75 18.04
CA GLN A 399 18.27 20.11 17.93
C GLN A 399 18.91 19.54 16.67
N ILE A 400 18.65 18.26 16.35
CA ILE A 400 19.14 17.59 15.15
C ILE A 400 18.53 18.25 13.91
N GLN A 401 17.21 18.52 13.91
CA GLN A 401 16.49 19.16 12.81
C GLN A 401 17.07 20.53 12.48
N LYS A 402 17.38 21.35 13.49
CA LYS A 402 17.98 22.67 13.30
C LYS A 402 19.31 22.61 12.54
N GLN A 403 20.17 21.63 12.84
CA GLN A 403 21.45 21.49 12.11
C GLN A 403 21.26 20.86 10.73
N PHE A 404 20.35 19.91 10.60
CA PHE A 404 20.01 19.32 9.31
C PHE A 404 19.47 20.37 8.34
N ASN A 405 18.61 21.27 8.81
CA ASN A 405 18.06 22.36 7.97
C ASN A 405 19.14 23.34 7.53
N LYS A 406 20.10 23.69 8.40
CA LYS A 406 21.26 24.52 8.01
C LYS A 406 22.11 23.88 6.90
N LEU A 407 22.33 22.57 6.99
CA LEU A 407 23.02 21.82 5.92
C LEU A 407 22.26 21.91 4.60
N LEU A 408 20.93 21.79 4.64
CA LEU A 408 20.08 21.92 3.45
C LEU A 408 20.09 23.35 2.90
N GLU A 409 20.04 24.37 3.74
CA GLU A 409 20.07 25.79 3.34
C GLU A 409 21.36 26.13 2.55
N THR A 410 22.51 25.64 3.00
CA THR A 410 23.79 25.81 2.28
C THR A 410 23.77 25.09 0.93
N LYS A 411 23.15 23.91 0.85
CA LYS A 411 23.15 23.03 -0.32
C LYS A 411 22.13 23.44 -1.38
N TYR A 412 21.00 24.00 -0.97
CA TYR A 412 19.89 24.41 -1.82
C TYR A 412 19.52 25.89 -1.60
N PRO A 413 20.44 26.85 -1.86
CA PRO A 413 20.26 28.26 -1.50
C PRO A 413 19.24 29.02 -2.38
N GLN A 414 18.86 28.50 -3.55
CA GLN A 414 18.04 29.22 -4.54
C GLN A 414 16.53 29.24 -4.24
N ASP A 415 16.05 28.48 -3.24
CA ASP A 415 14.61 28.28 -3.03
C ASP A 415 13.95 29.28 -2.06
N GLN A 416 14.73 30.17 -1.41
CA GLN A 416 14.20 31.20 -0.49
C GLN A 416 13.35 32.28 -1.18
N GLN A 417 13.44 32.43 -2.50
CA GLN A 417 12.67 33.45 -3.22
C GLN A 417 11.20 33.06 -3.47
N GLN A 418 10.86 31.76 -3.43
CA GLN A 418 9.48 31.31 -3.66
C GLN A 418 8.65 31.20 -2.36
N GLU A 419 9.26 30.88 -1.22
CA GLU A 419 8.52 30.84 0.05
C GLU A 419 8.20 32.23 0.60
N ASN A 420 9.06 33.24 0.37
CA ASN A 420 8.79 34.61 0.81
C ASN A 420 7.72 35.34 -0.03
N GLN A 421 7.47 34.93 -1.28
CA GLN A 421 6.41 35.53 -2.11
C GLN A 421 5.01 34.99 -1.73
N ASN A 422 4.91 33.72 -1.30
CA ASN A 422 3.63 33.11 -0.94
C ASN A 422 3.05 33.58 0.41
N VAL A 423 3.84 34.27 1.25
CA VAL A 423 3.38 34.82 2.53
C VAL A 423 2.88 36.27 2.40
N GLU A 424 3.33 37.02 1.39
CA GLU A 424 2.91 38.42 1.19
C GLU A 424 1.67 38.56 0.26
N GLU A 425 1.36 37.58 -0.58
CA GLU A 425 0.21 37.65 -1.51
C GLU A 425 -1.16 37.34 -0.86
N SER A 426 -1.24 37.01 0.43
CA SER A 426 -2.52 36.78 1.11
C SER A 426 -3.29 38.08 1.42
N ASN A 427 -2.78 39.26 1.07
CA ASN A 427 -3.38 40.56 1.42
C ASN A 427 -3.44 41.57 0.25
N SER A 428 -3.72 41.14 -0.98
CA SER A 428 -4.05 42.09 -2.08
C SER A 428 -4.98 41.47 -3.12
N PRO A 429 -5.95 42.24 -3.68
CA PRO A 429 -6.84 41.73 -4.72
C PRO A 429 -6.09 41.57 -6.06
N PRO A 430 -6.42 40.55 -6.88
CA PRO A 430 -5.69 40.25 -8.10
C PRO A 430 -5.91 41.34 -9.15
N LYS A 431 -4.82 41.87 -9.70
CA LYS A 431 -4.83 42.68 -10.92
C LYS A 431 -4.64 41.78 -12.13
N GLU A 432 -5.53 41.95 -13.11
CA GLU A 432 -5.44 41.33 -14.43
C GLU A 432 -4.18 41.80 -15.16
N THR A 433 -3.34 40.87 -15.61
CA THR A 433 -2.43 41.11 -16.76
C THR A 433 -2.05 39.81 -17.46
N GLU A 434 -1.84 39.94 -18.76
CA GLU A 434 -1.93 38.94 -19.82
C GLU A 434 -0.88 37.81 -19.81
N MET A 435 -1.32 36.64 -20.29
CA MET A 435 -0.54 35.44 -20.52
C MET A 435 0.57 35.62 -21.56
N THR A 436 1.83 35.49 -21.12
CA THR A 436 2.91 34.96 -21.98
C THR A 436 3.49 33.70 -21.32
N ARG A 437 3.36 32.56 -22.01
CA ARG A 437 3.82 31.24 -21.55
C ARG A 437 5.36 31.17 -21.50
N PRO A 438 5.99 30.85 -20.36
CA PRO A 438 7.35 30.35 -20.37
C PRO A 438 7.31 28.85 -20.73
N LYS A 439 8.16 28.44 -21.68
CA LYS A 439 8.46 27.04 -21.92
C LYS A 439 9.16 26.48 -20.68
N SER A 440 8.47 25.68 -19.87
CA SER A 440 9.06 25.03 -18.70
C SER A 440 9.85 23.79 -19.13
N GLU A 441 11.17 23.88 -19.10
CA GLU A 441 12.02 22.70 -18.92
C GLU A 441 11.62 22.07 -17.58
N SER A 442 11.11 20.85 -17.61
CA SER A 442 10.73 20.10 -16.41
C SER A 442 11.97 19.88 -15.54
N LYS A 443 12.09 20.61 -14.42
CA LYS A 443 13.08 20.32 -13.37
C LYS A 443 12.85 18.87 -12.92
N LYS A 444 13.84 18.01 -13.17
CA LYS A 444 13.82 16.62 -12.68
C LYS A 444 13.71 16.61 -11.16
N PHE A 445 12.94 15.66 -10.63
CA PHE A 445 12.86 15.36 -9.21
C PHE A 445 14.24 15.29 -8.55
N GLN A 446 14.41 16.08 -7.49
CA GLN A 446 15.56 15.98 -6.62
C GLN A 446 15.09 16.03 -5.17
N LYS A 447 14.96 14.85 -4.56
CA LYS A 447 14.74 14.71 -3.13
C LYS A 447 15.80 15.53 -2.38
N ARG A 448 15.39 16.31 -1.36
CA ARG A 448 16.31 17.08 -0.51
C ARG A 448 16.81 16.24 0.64
N GLY A 449 18.12 16.28 0.88
CA GLY A 449 18.72 15.43 1.89
C GLY A 449 20.24 15.34 1.83
N ILE A 450 20.74 14.43 2.66
CA ILE A 450 22.15 14.07 2.77
C ILE A 450 22.46 12.94 1.78
N SER A 451 23.44 13.13 0.91
CA SER A 451 23.92 12.14 -0.05
C SER A 451 24.70 10.99 0.60
N LYS A 452 24.93 9.92 -0.16
CA LYS A 452 25.69 8.75 0.30
C LYS A 452 27.06 9.14 0.87
N GLN A 453 27.80 10.00 0.18
CA GLN A 453 29.14 10.41 0.62
C GLN A 453 29.11 11.28 1.88
N GLU A 454 28.15 12.21 1.96
CA GLU A 454 27.99 13.06 3.15
C GLU A 454 27.56 12.22 4.36
N PHE A 455 26.69 11.23 4.17
CA PHE A 455 26.32 10.28 5.22
C PHE A 455 27.52 9.47 5.70
N VAL A 456 28.31 8.92 4.77
CA VAL A 456 29.54 8.17 5.14
C VAL A 456 30.50 9.07 5.90
N ASN A 457 30.74 10.31 5.44
CA ASN A 457 31.61 11.28 6.12
C ASN A 457 31.08 11.63 7.53
N LEU A 458 29.77 11.85 7.67
CA LEU A 458 29.13 12.09 8.96
C LEU A 458 29.39 10.92 9.91
N MET A 459 29.17 9.70 9.43
CA MET A 459 29.32 8.48 10.22
C MET A 459 30.79 8.21 10.58
N ILE A 460 31.75 8.56 9.71
CA ILE A 460 33.18 8.49 10.03
C ILE A 460 33.54 9.48 11.14
N LYS A 461 33.12 10.75 11.04
CA LYS A 461 33.40 11.76 12.07
C LYS A 461 32.69 11.43 13.39
N PHE A 462 31.42 11.02 13.30
CA PHE A 462 30.66 10.50 14.44
C PHE A 462 31.39 9.32 15.08
N ASN A 463 31.88 8.37 14.27
CA ASN A 463 32.70 7.28 14.77
C ASN A 463 33.96 7.83 15.46
N GLN A 464 34.74 8.74 14.89
CA GLN A 464 35.98 9.27 15.48
C GLN A 464 35.78 9.99 16.83
N GLU A 465 34.75 10.83 16.95
CA GLU A 465 34.49 11.63 18.16
C GLU A 465 33.75 10.82 19.23
N TYR A 466 32.73 10.06 18.83
CA TYR A 466 32.04 9.12 19.73
C TYR A 466 32.96 7.97 20.13
N GLN A 467 34.04 7.74 19.36
CA GLN A 467 35.04 6.77 19.71
C GLN A 467 35.81 7.14 20.98
N ALA A 468 36.01 8.43 21.30
CA ALA A 468 36.74 8.79 22.51
C ALA A 468 36.07 8.24 23.81
N GLU A 469 34.75 8.02 23.81
CA GLU A 469 34.02 7.52 24.99
C GLU A 469 33.26 6.18 24.76
N HIS A 470 32.59 5.93 23.62
CA HIS A 470 31.65 4.78 23.46
C HIS A 470 31.65 4.04 22.07
N LYS A 471 32.74 4.14 21.30
CA LYS A 471 33.17 3.41 20.05
C LYS A 471 32.21 2.43 19.32
N ILE A 472 31.42 2.91 18.34
CA ILE A 472 30.91 2.08 17.23
C ILE A 472 32.01 1.99 16.12
N ILE A 473 32.29 0.80 15.57
CA ILE A 473 33.23 0.61 14.45
C ILE A 473 32.50 -0.04 13.28
N ILE A 474 32.04 0.78 12.34
CA ILE A 474 31.45 0.32 11.06
C ILE A 474 32.39 0.72 9.93
N LYS A 475 32.83 -0.23 9.11
CA LYS A 475 33.71 0.02 7.96
C LYS A 475 32.98 0.83 6.88
N ASN A 476 33.72 1.60 6.07
CA ASN A 476 33.14 2.47 5.03
C ASN A 476 32.20 1.74 4.06
N GLU A 477 32.54 0.51 3.66
CA GLU A 477 31.71 -0.31 2.77
C GLU A 477 30.36 -0.69 3.39
N GLN A 478 30.31 -0.86 4.72
CA GLN A 478 29.07 -1.17 5.45
C GLN A 478 28.19 0.08 5.57
N LEU A 479 28.78 1.25 5.82
CA LEU A 479 28.06 2.53 5.88
C LEU A 479 27.32 2.86 4.57
N GLN A 480 27.93 2.52 3.44
CA GLN A 480 27.33 2.70 2.13
C GLN A 480 26.05 1.89 1.93
N LYS A 481 26.01 0.64 2.43
CA LYS A 481 24.82 -0.19 2.32
C LYS A 481 23.75 0.18 3.36
N ILE A 482 24.16 0.65 4.55
CA ILE A 482 23.24 1.24 5.53
C ILE A 482 22.47 2.41 4.89
N PHE A 483 23.17 3.28 4.15
CA PHE A 483 22.55 4.40 3.46
C PHE A 483 21.46 3.95 2.47
N GLU A 484 21.77 2.98 1.61
CA GLU A 484 20.84 2.46 0.59
C GLU A 484 19.56 1.87 1.19
N LEU A 485 19.63 1.43 2.44
CA LEU A 485 18.52 0.81 3.14
C LEU A 485 17.47 1.74 3.74
N PHE A 486 17.88 2.98 4.04
CA PHE A 486 16.97 3.96 4.63
C PHE A 486 16.35 4.85 3.58
N ILE A 487 16.89 4.87 2.36
CA ILE A 487 16.26 5.54 1.24
C ILE A 487 14.98 4.81 0.87
N GLU A 488 13.87 5.53 0.94
CA GLU A 488 12.57 4.98 0.59
C GLU A 488 12.14 5.22 -0.85
N VAL A 489 12.72 6.22 -1.51
CA VAL A 489 12.40 6.67 -2.87
C VAL A 489 13.71 6.91 -3.61
N GLU A 490 13.81 6.45 -4.86
CA GLU A 490 15.00 6.65 -5.70
C GLU A 490 15.33 8.15 -5.84
N GLY A 491 16.36 8.60 -5.15
CA GLY A 491 16.79 10.01 -5.17
C GLY A 491 18.22 10.23 -4.65
N GLY A 492 18.94 9.15 -4.30
CA GLY A 492 20.35 9.20 -3.92
C GLY A 492 20.67 10.00 -2.64
N VAL A 493 19.66 10.40 -1.85
CA VAL A 493 19.79 11.15 -0.60
C VAL A 493 18.83 10.65 0.48
N LEU A 494 19.20 10.84 1.75
CA LEU A 494 18.33 10.63 2.92
C LEU A 494 17.66 11.94 3.31
N ASP A 495 16.33 11.94 3.37
CA ASP A 495 15.58 13.04 3.99
C ASP A 495 15.75 13.06 5.52
N PHE A 496 15.25 14.10 6.19
CA PHE A 496 15.41 14.24 7.64
C PHE A 496 14.82 13.06 8.43
N ARG A 497 13.66 12.53 8.02
CA ARG A 497 13.04 11.39 8.70
C ARG A 497 13.87 10.14 8.51
N GLU A 498 14.26 9.83 7.28
CA GLU A 498 15.05 8.64 6.96
C GLU A 498 16.41 8.68 7.67
N PHE A 499 17.07 9.85 7.65
CA PHE A 499 18.28 10.11 8.41
C PHE A 499 18.06 9.86 9.90
N LEU A 500 17.01 10.43 10.50
CA LEU A 500 16.75 10.28 11.92
C LEU A 500 16.39 8.84 12.31
N CYS A 501 15.60 8.13 11.50
CA CYS A 501 15.32 6.71 11.68
C CYS A 501 16.60 5.87 11.59
N CYS A 502 17.48 6.17 10.63
CA CYS A 502 18.79 5.54 10.50
C CYS A 502 19.62 5.75 11.77
N MET A 503 19.75 7.00 12.20
CA MET A 503 20.52 7.33 13.41
C MET A 503 19.91 6.71 14.66
N SER A 504 18.58 6.61 14.75
CA SER A 504 17.89 5.96 15.87
C SER A 504 18.31 4.50 15.99
N ILE A 505 18.35 3.75 14.89
CA ILE A 505 18.73 2.34 14.91
C ILE A 505 20.24 2.18 15.10
N VAL A 506 21.07 2.92 14.36
CA VAL A 506 22.53 2.79 14.45
C VAL A 506 23.03 3.15 15.85
N THR A 507 22.50 4.21 16.46
CA THR A 507 23.01 4.72 17.74
C THR A 507 22.29 4.17 18.98
N ARG A 508 20.98 3.88 18.88
CA ARG A 508 20.15 3.47 20.03
C ARG A 508 19.40 2.16 19.80
N GLY A 509 19.52 1.56 18.61
CA GLY A 509 18.91 0.29 18.30
C GLY A 509 19.46 -0.83 19.18
N ASP A 510 18.60 -1.72 19.64
CA ASP A 510 19.07 -2.93 20.31
C ASP A 510 19.66 -3.93 19.29
N VAL A 511 20.22 -5.03 19.79
CA VAL A 511 20.85 -6.04 18.93
C VAL A 511 19.85 -6.60 17.91
N LYS A 512 18.58 -6.78 18.30
CA LYS A 512 17.54 -7.29 17.40
C LYS A 512 17.21 -6.30 16.29
N GLU A 513 16.95 -5.03 16.60
CA GLU A 513 16.65 -4.00 15.60
C GLU A 513 17.83 -3.75 14.66
N LYS A 514 19.07 -3.79 15.18
CA LYS A 514 20.29 -3.71 14.37
C LYS A 514 20.44 -4.93 13.47
N LEU A 515 20.18 -6.13 13.98
CA LEU A 515 20.19 -7.36 13.22
C LEU A 515 19.15 -7.35 12.11
N GLU A 516 17.90 -7.00 12.41
CA GLU A 516 16.84 -6.83 11.41
C GLU A 516 17.27 -5.83 10.34
N MET A 517 17.78 -4.65 10.75
CA MET A 517 18.34 -3.67 9.83
C MET A 517 19.43 -4.29 8.96
N PHE A 518 20.46 -4.93 9.53
CA PHE A 518 21.54 -5.54 8.74
C PHE A 518 21.03 -6.68 7.85
N PHE A 519 20.05 -7.47 8.26
CA PHE A 519 19.48 -8.52 7.42
C PHE A 519 18.86 -7.93 6.16
N TYR A 520 18.07 -6.86 6.30
CA TYR A 520 17.55 -6.13 5.15
C TYR A 520 18.69 -5.52 4.30
N ILE A 521 19.81 -5.09 4.90
CA ILE A 521 20.97 -4.52 4.18
C ILE A 521 21.57 -5.54 3.22
N PHE A 522 21.73 -6.78 3.67
CA PHE A 522 22.32 -7.82 2.85
C PHE A 522 21.30 -8.49 1.94
N ASP A 523 20.01 -8.43 2.27
CA ASP A 523 18.91 -8.79 1.38
C ASP A 523 18.48 -7.62 0.46
N ALA A 524 19.45 -6.86 -0.06
CA ALA A 524 19.22 -5.69 -0.93
C ALA A 524 18.41 -6.02 -2.21
N ASN A 525 18.30 -7.30 -2.55
CA ASN A 525 17.53 -7.78 -3.71
C ASN A 525 16.15 -8.36 -3.35
N LYS A 526 15.70 -8.24 -2.08
CA LYS A 526 14.44 -8.82 -1.57
C LYS A 526 14.32 -10.33 -1.86
N LYS A 527 15.45 -11.03 -1.85
CA LYS A 527 15.58 -12.48 -2.08
C LYS A 527 15.10 -13.31 -0.89
N GLN A 528 14.93 -12.71 0.29
CA GLN A 528 14.51 -13.35 1.55
C GLN A 528 15.52 -14.35 2.12
N TYR A 529 16.75 -14.32 1.61
CA TYR A 529 17.87 -15.09 2.12
C TYR A 529 19.18 -14.33 1.93
N LEU A 530 20.13 -14.59 2.82
CA LEU A 530 21.51 -14.14 2.68
C LEU A 530 22.36 -15.27 2.14
N SER A 531 23.32 -14.95 1.25
CA SER A 531 24.40 -15.91 0.99
C SER A 531 25.20 -16.15 2.27
N LYS A 532 25.88 -17.30 2.35
CA LYS A 532 26.75 -17.64 3.48
C LYS A 532 27.72 -16.49 3.82
N ASN A 533 28.40 -15.95 2.82
CA ASN A 533 29.35 -14.84 3.00
C ASN A 533 28.68 -13.55 3.50
N GLU A 534 27.50 -13.22 2.98
CA GLU A 534 26.73 -12.05 3.42
C GLU A 534 26.24 -12.20 4.87
N PHE A 535 25.82 -13.39 5.26
CA PHE A 535 25.40 -13.68 6.63
C PHE A 535 26.56 -13.60 7.63
N PHE A 536 27.70 -14.24 7.35
CA PHE A 536 28.85 -14.13 8.24
C PHE A 536 29.37 -12.71 8.33
N PHE A 537 29.44 -12.01 7.21
CA PHE A 537 29.80 -10.59 7.20
C PHE A 537 28.78 -9.75 7.99
N LEU A 538 27.49 -10.05 7.93
CA LEU A 538 26.45 -9.39 8.73
C LEU A 538 26.71 -9.58 10.22
N ILE A 539 26.92 -10.82 10.68
CA ILE A 539 27.12 -11.12 12.10
C ILE A 539 28.44 -10.55 12.61
N ASP A 540 29.49 -10.65 11.81
CA ASP A 540 30.76 -9.99 12.07
C ASP A 540 30.59 -8.47 12.19
N THR A 541 29.82 -7.85 11.29
CA THR A 541 29.50 -6.41 11.33
C THR A 541 28.74 -6.04 12.60
N LEU A 542 27.75 -6.84 13.00
CA LEU A 542 26.99 -6.61 14.23
C LEU A 542 27.90 -6.69 15.46
N ILE A 543 28.68 -7.75 15.59
CA ILE A 543 29.60 -7.97 16.72
C ILE A 543 30.58 -6.81 16.82
N HIS A 544 31.18 -6.40 15.70
CA HIS A 544 32.10 -5.25 15.67
C HIS A 544 31.40 -3.89 15.85
N SER A 545 30.08 -3.81 15.62
CA SER A 545 29.30 -2.60 15.92
C SER A 545 28.98 -2.45 17.41
N ILE A 546 29.18 -3.48 18.23
CA ILE A 546 28.91 -3.47 19.67
C ILE A 546 30.21 -3.14 20.43
N ALA A 547 30.34 -1.89 20.85
CA ALA A 547 31.51 -1.33 21.52
C ALA A 547 32.02 -2.15 22.73
N VAL A 548 31.11 -2.78 23.46
CA VAL A 548 31.42 -3.52 24.70
C VAL A 548 32.25 -4.77 24.43
N ILE A 549 32.02 -5.43 23.29
CA ILE A 549 32.68 -6.68 22.94
C ILE A 549 34.19 -6.46 22.78
N GLU A 550 34.62 -5.36 22.18
CA GLU A 550 36.05 -5.11 21.98
C GLU A 550 36.81 -4.80 23.28
N LYS A 551 36.15 -4.19 24.27
CA LYS A 551 36.78 -3.78 25.55
C LYS A 551 36.84 -4.93 26.56
N ASN A 552 35.92 -5.89 26.47
CA ASN A 552 35.86 -7.03 27.37
C ASN A 552 36.44 -8.27 26.68
N LYS A 553 37.67 -8.63 27.08
CA LYS A 553 38.39 -9.76 26.49
C LYS A 553 37.58 -11.07 26.51
N ASN A 554 36.84 -11.34 27.59
CA ASN A 554 36.01 -12.54 27.70
C ASN A 554 34.83 -12.49 26.72
N LEU A 555 34.16 -11.34 26.58
CA LEU A 555 33.08 -11.19 25.59
C LEU A 555 33.61 -11.28 24.15
N LYS A 556 34.82 -10.77 23.89
CA LYS A 556 35.49 -10.91 22.60
C LYS A 556 35.79 -12.38 22.28
N GLU A 557 36.29 -13.11 23.26
CA GLU A 557 36.53 -14.56 23.14
C GLU A 557 35.21 -15.32 22.92
N ASN A 558 34.16 -14.99 23.67
CA ASN A 558 32.81 -15.55 23.48
C ASN A 558 32.24 -15.21 22.08
N ALA A 559 32.48 -13.99 21.57
CA ALA A 559 32.06 -13.58 20.23
C ALA A 559 32.77 -14.37 19.13
N CYS A 560 34.08 -14.58 19.27
CA CYS A 560 34.85 -15.42 18.35
C CYS A 560 34.36 -16.88 18.40
N GLN A 561 34.13 -17.43 19.60
CA GLN A 561 33.59 -18.78 19.76
C GLN A 561 32.20 -18.91 19.14
N PHE A 562 31.36 -17.88 19.31
CA PHE A 562 30.05 -17.83 18.70
C PHE A 562 30.13 -17.81 17.17
N LEU A 563 30.97 -16.97 16.57
CA LEU A 563 31.20 -16.96 15.11
C LEU A 563 31.67 -18.32 14.59
N ILE A 564 32.58 -18.99 15.29
CA ILE A 564 33.04 -20.34 14.93
C ILE A 564 31.88 -21.34 15.01
N SER A 565 31.10 -21.31 16.09
CA SER A 565 29.94 -22.20 16.25
C SER A 565 28.89 -21.99 15.17
N LEU A 566 28.72 -20.75 14.69
CA LEU A 566 27.84 -20.45 13.56
C LEU A 566 28.40 -20.95 12.24
N GLU A 567 29.71 -20.82 12.01
CA GLU A 567 30.35 -21.43 10.85
C GLU A 567 30.03 -22.92 10.80
N ASP A 568 30.24 -23.62 11.91
CA ASP A 568 29.94 -25.05 12.06
C ASP A 568 28.46 -25.40 11.83
N GLU A 569 27.53 -24.68 12.48
CA GLU A 569 26.08 -24.92 12.39
C GLU A 569 25.54 -24.70 10.96
N TYR A 570 26.06 -23.68 10.26
CA TYR A 570 25.63 -23.29 8.93
C TYR A 570 26.60 -23.77 7.84
N MET A 571 27.53 -24.69 8.14
CA MET A 571 28.61 -25.10 7.23
C MET A 571 28.09 -25.58 5.88
N ASN A 572 27.02 -26.38 5.91
CA ASN A 572 26.45 -27.05 4.74
C ASN A 572 25.32 -26.24 4.06
N LYS A 573 25.01 -25.04 4.56
CA LYS A 573 23.94 -24.19 4.01
C LYS A 573 24.56 -23.16 3.05
N GLU A 574 24.18 -23.21 1.78
CA GLU A 574 24.56 -22.19 0.80
C GLU A 574 23.80 -20.87 0.98
N LYS A 575 22.59 -20.95 1.54
CA LYS A 575 21.67 -19.84 1.77
C LYS A 575 21.14 -19.88 3.19
N ILE A 576 20.99 -18.70 3.79
CA ILE A 576 20.51 -18.56 5.16
C ILE A 576 19.20 -17.76 5.12
N SER A 577 18.12 -18.43 5.50
CA SER A 577 16.76 -17.90 5.42
C SER A 577 16.45 -16.94 6.57
N LEU A 578 15.35 -16.19 6.45
CA LEU A 578 14.82 -15.40 7.57
C LEU A 578 14.53 -16.27 8.80
N SER A 579 14.10 -17.52 8.63
CA SER A 579 13.85 -18.43 9.75
C SER A 579 15.14 -18.80 10.48
N ASP A 580 16.20 -19.10 9.75
CA ASP A 580 17.54 -19.32 10.33
C ASP A 580 18.04 -18.09 11.09
N PHE A 581 17.78 -16.91 10.54
CA PHE A 581 18.11 -15.64 11.17
C PHE A 581 17.30 -15.37 12.46
N LEU A 582 16.04 -15.78 12.52
CA LEU A 582 15.20 -15.66 13.71
C LEU A 582 15.63 -16.66 14.81
N LEU A 583 16.08 -17.86 14.43
CA LEU A 583 16.71 -18.82 15.35
C LEU A 583 17.99 -18.26 15.96
N LEU A 584 18.84 -17.61 15.16
CA LEU A 584 20.05 -16.93 15.61
C LEU A 584 19.76 -15.84 16.67
N LEU A 585 18.68 -15.08 16.49
CA LEU A 585 18.22 -14.08 17.47
C LEU A 585 17.88 -14.68 18.83
N SER A 586 17.57 -15.98 18.88
CA SER A 586 17.33 -16.72 20.12
C SER A 586 18.58 -17.30 20.77
N SER A 587 19.77 -17.11 20.16
CA SER A 587 21.00 -17.66 20.72
C SER A 587 21.36 -17.00 22.06
N PRO A 588 21.90 -17.76 23.04
CA PRO A 588 22.25 -17.24 24.36
C PRO A 588 23.22 -16.04 24.29
N PHE A 589 24.17 -16.09 23.36
CA PHE A 589 25.14 -15.01 23.16
C PHE A 589 24.47 -13.72 22.67
N ILE A 590 23.57 -13.80 21.68
CA ILE A 590 22.82 -12.61 21.20
C ILE A 590 21.90 -12.04 22.29
N GLN A 591 21.32 -12.90 23.14
CA GLN A 591 20.55 -12.45 24.30
C GLN A 591 21.42 -11.75 25.35
N GLU A 592 22.60 -12.31 25.66
CA GLU A 592 23.58 -11.69 26.55
C GLU A 592 24.04 -10.32 26.02
N LEU A 593 24.33 -10.22 24.72
CA LEU A 593 24.67 -8.96 24.06
C LEU A 593 23.54 -7.93 24.15
N SER A 594 22.30 -8.37 23.97
CA SER A 594 21.12 -7.50 24.09
C SER A 594 21.00 -6.91 25.49
N TYR A 595 21.23 -7.74 26.52
CA TYR A 595 21.20 -7.31 27.93
C TYR A 595 22.31 -6.30 28.24
N ILE A 596 23.54 -6.58 27.81
CA ILE A 596 24.70 -5.71 28.02
C ILE A 596 24.48 -4.35 27.34
N GLN A 597 23.97 -4.35 26.11
CA GLN A 597 23.72 -3.11 25.38
C GLN A 597 22.63 -2.25 26.04
N GLN A 598 21.60 -2.87 26.63
CA GLN A 598 20.56 -2.16 27.39
C GLN A 598 21.12 -1.51 28.66
N ALA A 599 22.09 -2.14 29.31
CA ALA A 599 22.73 -1.61 30.52
C ALA A 599 23.67 -0.42 30.27
N GLU A 600 24.25 -0.30 29.07
CA GLU A 600 25.24 0.74 28.72
C GLU A 600 24.67 2.00 28.04
N GLN A 601 23.36 2.11 27.77
CA GLN A 601 22.81 3.27 27.06
C GLN A 601 23.03 4.59 27.83
N SER A 602 24.01 5.39 27.39
CA SER A 602 24.34 6.71 27.92
C SER A 602 23.79 7.85 27.05
N ARG A 603 23.49 9.00 27.67
CA ARG A 603 22.74 10.14 27.09
C ARG A 603 23.56 11.06 26.15
N ASN A 604 24.83 10.80 25.87
CA ASN A 604 25.73 11.74 25.15
C ASN A 604 25.72 11.64 23.61
N THR A 605 24.92 10.75 23.01
CA THR A 605 24.88 10.54 21.54
C THR A 605 24.45 11.77 20.74
N VAL A 606 23.51 12.55 21.28
CA VAL A 606 22.90 13.67 20.54
C VAL A 606 23.85 14.85 20.43
N GLN A 607 24.63 15.11 21.47
CA GLN A 607 25.60 16.19 21.47
C GLN A 607 26.71 15.95 20.42
N VAL A 608 27.17 14.70 20.29
CA VAL A 608 28.15 14.33 19.26
C VAL A 608 27.54 14.36 17.87
N MET A 609 26.30 13.88 17.68
CA MET A 609 25.61 13.99 16.38
C MET A 609 25.42 15.46 15.96
N PHE A 610 25.06 16.31 16.91
CA PHE A 610 24.92 17.76 16.71
C PHE A 610 26.24 18.42 16.27
N LEU A 611 27.35 18.12 16.95
CA LEU A 611 28.68 18.64 16.61
C LEU A 611 29.13 18.21 15.21
N ASN A 612 28.84 16.96 14.83
CA ASN A 612 29.22 16.41 13.53
C ASN A 612 28.38 16.94 12.37
N LEU A 613 27.07 17.15 12.58
CA LEU A 613 26.23 17.85 11.59
C LEU A 613 26.69 19.30 11.41
N LYS A 614 27.08 19.97 12.51
CA LYS A 614 27.61 21.34 12.45
C LYS A 614 28.93 21.42 11.69
N THR A 615 29.85 20.46 11.84
CA THR A 615 31.12 20.41 11.08
C THR A 615 31.00 19.89 9.65
N LEU A 616 29.84 19.38 9.23
CA LEU A 616 29.55 19.24 7.80
C LEU A 616 29.09 20.57 7.18
N TYR A 617 28.55 21.45 8.02
CA TYR A 617 28.06 22.76 7.62
C TYR A 617 29.21 23.79 7.60
N ASP A 618 30.03 23.82 8.65
CA ASP A 618 31.26 24.62 8.76
C ASP A 618 32.35 24.04 7.84
#